data_AF-A0A1T1CRU8-F1
#
_entry.id   AF-A0A1T1CRU8-F1
#
_cell.length_a   1.000
_cell.length_b   1.000
_cell.length_c   1.000
_cell.angle_alpha   90.00
_cell.angle_beta   90.00
_cell.angle_gamma   90.00
#
_symmetry.space_group_name_H-M   'P 1'
#
loop_
_entity.id
_entity.type
_entity.pdbx_description
1 polymer ?
#
loop_
_entity_poly.entity_id
_entity_poly.type
_entity_poly.pdbx_seq_one_letter_code
_entity_poly.pdbx_strand_id
1 'polypeptide(L)'
;MALLDDELLPVRLEQTSPVVTAQANSYGTRQGWKCNPLPIVTAEAYETSLRKAGIVPNRQQRQADIRHLIESKAADLGAVPQLKPALLEELTDLVEAPGLIVGRMEERFLSLPAEVIAMEMVTHQRYVPLFQAPSAALALDAHGVLDPHFLAIINAGPLADAALITQGNERVLRARLADGAFFYEQDRSQPLEDYLPRLEGVTFAVGLGSLKDRTDRLVRQAQAMATALQQQNGALQLNQQALSRAALLCKADLVTQMVGEFPELQGVMGAKYAMASGENSQVAEAIREHYLPGGADDPLPTSDPGRVLALSERLELLVSIFATGQRPSGSSDPFALRRAGNGLLHVLVDCGWSLNLVTLLEAACRQSAKDFPNLRVNPATILADLLGFLQQRLRTLLAELGLDYDIIDAVAAEAQEPATLLQDPVDVVCRGRLLQRLRGSGGLAPIQAVVQRAARLAEKGDLQRHQCNPKDCVDASLFKSPVEGTVLASLEALAPLSRARDQDGYERLLTGLGMLSPQLQDFFDGEDSVMVMAPDPDVRRNRLNLLAVLRNQALVIADFSRLSG
;
A
#
# COMPACT_ATOMS: atom_id res chain seq x y z
N MET A 1 21.01 -24.25 -30.57
CA MET A 1 20.87 -24.36 -32.04
C MET A 1 20.99 -22.95 -32.62
N ALA A 2 21.76 -22.76 -33.69
CA ALA A 2 21.92 -21.47 -34.36
C ALA A 2 21.93 -21.71 -35.87
N LEU A 3 20.76 -21.58 -36.51
CA LEU A 3 20.57 -21.82 -37.95
C LEU A 3 20.16 -20.50 -38.62
N LEU A 4 20.71 -20.24 -39.82
CA LEU A 4 20.20 -19.27 -40.78
C LEU A 4 19.70 -20.07 -41.98
N ASP A 5 18.40 -20.14 -42.17
CA ASP A 5 17.77 -21.08 -43.11
C ASP A 5 18.22 -22.53 -42.84
N ASP A 6 18.99 -23.15 -43.74
CA ASP A 6 19.59 -24.47 -43.59
C ASP A 6 21.08 -24.43 -43.17
N GLU A 7 21.67 -23.24 -43.05
CA GLU A 7 23.09 -23.06 -42.70
C GLU A 7 23.30 -23.04 -41.17
N LEU A 8 24.19 -23.90 -40.68
CA LEU A 8 24.61 -23.92 -39.28
C LEU A 8 25.64 -22.81 -39.02
N LEU A 9 25.24 -21.82 -38.22
CA LEU A 9 26.14 -20.75 -37.79
C LEU A 9 27.14 -21.27 -36.75
N PRO A 10 28.45 -20.91 -36.86
CA PRO A 10 29.49 -21.39 -35.96
C PRO A 10 29.50 -20.67 -34.61
N VAL A 11 28.39 -20.73 -33.87
CA VAL A 11 28.27 -20.13 -32.54
C VAL A 11 28.89 -21.04 -31.49
N ARG A 12 29.67 -20.46 -30.57
CA ARG A 12 30.26 -21.13 -29.40
C ARG A 12 30.05 -20.31 -28.14
N LEU A 13 29.72 -21.01 -27.04
CA LEU A 13 29.65 -20.45 -25.70
C LEU A 13 30.84 -21.00 -24.90
N GLU A 14 31.91 -20.22 -24.80
CA GLU A 14 33.18 -20.67 -24.20
C GLU A 14 33.13 -20.76 -22.66
N GLN A 15 32.20 -20.05 -22.02
CA GLN A 15 32.09 -20.00 -20.56
C GLN A 15 31.23 -21.13 -19.96
N THR A 16 30.88 -22.15 -20.74
CA THR A 16 30.14 -23.34 -20.26
C THR A 16 31.08 -24.54 -20.13
N SER A 17 30.78 -25.46 -19.20
CA SER A 17 31.49 -26.74 -19.07
C SER A 17 30.51 -27.90 -19.24
N PRO A 18 30.57 -28.66 -20.34
CA PRO A 18 31.49 -28.50 -21.49
C PRO A 18 31.17 -27.26 -22.34
N VAL A 19 32.12 -26.84 -23.18
CA VAL A 19 31.91 -25.77 -24.17
C VAL A 19 30.76 -26.15 -25.08
N VAL A 20 29.70 -25.33 -25.12
CA VAL A 20 28.54 -25.56 -25.98
C VAL A 20 28.83 -24.97 -27.36
N THR A 21 28.80 -25.82 -28.39
CA THR A 21 28.91 -25.42 -29.79
C THR A 21 27.56 -25.58 -30.48
N ALA A 22 27.24 -24.71 -31.44
CA ALA A 22 26.04 -24.83 -32.25
C ALA A 22 25.98 -26.19 -32.95
N GLN A 23 24.78 -26.77 -32.96
CA GLN A 23 24.44 -28.01 -33.66
C GLN A 23 23.07 -27.83 -34.32
N ALA A 24 22.84 -28.56 -35.41
CA ALA A 24 21.56 -28.63 -36.13
C ALA A 24 20.64 -29.73 -35.54
N ASN A 25 20.84 -30.11 -34.29
CA ASN A 25 20.00 -31.08 -33.59
C ASN A 25 19.32 -30.41 -32.40
N SER A 26 18.05 -30.74 -32.21
CA SER A 26 17.36 -30.59 -30.94
C SER A 26 17.15 -31.97 -30.30
N TYR A 27 16.40 -32.02 -29.22
CA TYR A 27 16.03 -33.25 -28.54
C TYR A 27 14.53 -33.24 -28.24
N GLY A 28 13.91 -34.42 -28.26
CA GLY A 28 12.53 -34.61 -27.82
C GLY A 28 12.41 -34.62 -26.28
N THR A 29 11.21 -34.85 -25.78
CA THR A 29 10.94 -34.95 -24.34
C THR A 29 11.81 -36.04 -23.70
N ARG A 30 12.44 -35.74 -22.57
CA ARG A 30 13.36 -36.69 -21.91
C ARG A 30 12.59 -37.82 -21.21
N GLN A 31 12.46 -38.97 -21.86
CA GLN A 31 11.93 -40.19 -21.25
C GLN A 31 13.09 -41.07 -20.73
N GLY A 32 13.50 -40.86 -19.47
CA GLY A 32 14.67 -41.53 -18.88
C GLY A 32 16.00 -41.02 -19.46
N TRP A 33 16.95 -41.93 -19.71
CA TRP A 33 18.33 -41.59 -20.14
C TRP A 33 18.51 -41.55 -21.66
N LYS A 34 17.49 -41.93 -22.46
CA LYS A 34 17.58 -41.96 -23.92
C LYS A 34 17.00 -40.68 -24.51
N CYS A 35 17.87 -39.81 -25.02
CA CYS A 35 17.49 -38.68 -25.86
C CYS A 35 18.01 -38.93 -27.27
N ASN A 36 17.14 -39.32 -28.19
CA ASN A 36 17.51 -39.41 -29.59
C ASN A 36 17.62 -37.99 -30.15
N PRO A 37 18.73 -37.63 -30.80
CA PRO A 37 18.86 -36.34 -31.46
C PRO A 37 17.77 -36.21 -32.53
N LEU A 38 17.10 -35.06 -32.55
CA LEU A 38 16.10 -34.67 -33.53
C LEU A 38 16.75 -33.68 -34.51
N PRO A 39 17.09 -34.10 -35.73
CA PRO A 39 17.67 -33.19 -36.72
C PRO A 39 16.69 -32.09 -37.10
N ILE A 40 17.17 -30.84 -37.10
CA ILE A 40 16.45 -29.66 -37.55
C ILE A 40 17.11 -29.21 -38.84
N VAL A 41 16.45 -29.51 -39.96
CA VAL A 41 17.01 -29.30 -41.31
C VAL A 41 17.03 -27.82 -41.69
N THR A 42 16.00 -27.06 -41.29
CA THR A 42 15.91 -25.62 -41.52
C THR A 42 15.40 -24.91 -40.27
N ALA A 43 15.71 -23.62 -40.13
CA ALA A 43 15.22 -22.78 -39.05
C ALA A 43 13.67 -22.78 -38.99
N GLU A 44 12.99 -22.71 -40.14
CA GLU A 44 11.53 -22.75 -40.24
C GLU A 44 10.94 -24.10 -39.78
N ALA A 45 11.67 -25.20 -39.96
CA ALA A 45 11.22 -26.53 -39.55
C ALA A 45 11.27 -26.73 -38.03
N TYR A 46 11.88 -25.82 -37.26
CA TYR A 46 12.11 -25.99 -35.82
C TYR A 46 10.82 -26.29 -35.05
N GLU A 47 9.83 -25.41 -35.12
CA GLU A 47 8.60 -25.57 -34.34
C GLU A 47 7.84 -26.84 -34.73
N THR A 48 7.70 -27.08 -36.03
CA THR A 48 6.97 -28.24 -36.56
C THR A 48 7.68 -29.54 -36.17
N SER A 49 9.01 -29.58 -36.20
CA SER A 49 9.80 -30.75 -35.81
C SER A 49 9.67 -31.05 -34.32
N LEU A 50 9.73 -30.02 -33.47
CA LEU A 50 9.54 -30.18 -32.02
C LEU A 50 8.13 -30.63 -31.68
N ARG A 51 7.10 -30.08 -32.34
CA ARG A 51 5.71 -30.54 -32.18
C ARG A 51 5.54 -32.01 -32.55
N LYS A 52 6.17 -32.47 -33.64
CA LYS A 52 6.19 -33.90 -34.02
C LYS A 52 6.88 -34.77 -32.97
N ALA A 53 7.86 -34.21 -32.25
CA ALA A 53 8.53 -34.86 -31.13
C ALA A 53 7.78 -34.70 -29.79
N GLY A 54 6.57 -34.14 -29.79
CA GLY A 54 5.72 -33.98 -28.61
C GLY A 54 6.00 -32.76 -27.75
N ILE A 55 6.82 -31.82 -28.21
CA ILE A 55 7.18 -30.58 -27.49
C ILE A 55 6.31 -29.41 -27.95
N VAL A 56 5.92 -28.55 -27.01
CA VAL A 56 5.28 -27.26 -27.28
C VAL A 56 6.35 -26.15 -27.16
N PRO A 57 7.02 -25.75 -28.25
CA PRO A 57 8.15 -24.81 -28.18
C PRO A 57 7.72 -23.37 -27.86
N ASN A 58 6.53 -22.97 -28.33
CA ASN A 58 6.02 -21.63 -28.08
C ASN A 58 5.56 -21.51 -26.61
N ARG A 59 6.25 -20.65 -25.85
CA ARG A 59 6.00 -20.44 -24.42
C ARG A 59 4.60 -19.92 -24.12
N GLN A 60 4.08 -18.97 -24.91
CA GLN A 60 2.74 -18.41 -24.71
C GLN A 60 1.66 -19.47 -24.94
N GLN A 61 1.82 -20.30 -25.98
CA GLN A 61 0.92 -21.43 -26.23
C GLN A 61 0.95 -22.41 -25.04
N ARG A 62 2.15 -22.78 -24.56
CA ARG A 62 2.31 -23.70 -23.44
C ARG A 62 1.64 -23.16 -22.16
N GLN A 63 1.80 -21.88 -21.89
CA GLN A 63 1.15 -21.23 -20.76
C GLN A 63 -0.39 -21.27 -20.89
N ALA A 64 -0.92 -21.00 -22.08
CA ALA A 64 -2.35 -21.08 -22.36
C ALA A 64 -2.88 -22.52 -22.19
N ASP A 65 -2.13 -23.52 -22.68
CA ASP A 65 -2.47 -24.94 -22.54
C ASP A 65 -2.51 -25.37 -21.07
N ILE A 66 -1.50 -25.00 -20.27
CA ILE A 66 -1.43 -25.30 -18.84
C ILE A 66 -2.61 -24.66 -18.09
N ARG A 67 -2.89 -23.38 -18.36
CA ARG A 67 -4.02 -22.69 -17.77
C ARG A 67 -5.33 -23.41 -18.07
N HIS A 68 -5.58 -23.72 -19.34
CA HIS A 68 -6.78 -24.42 -19.76
C HIS A 68 -6.91 -25.80 -19.11
N LEU A 69 -5.82 -26.58 -19.03
CA LEU A 69 -5.81 -27.89 -18.36
C LEU A 69 -6.22 -27.78 -16.88
N ILE A 70 -5.66 -26.81 -16.17
CA ILE A 70 -5.94 -26.58 -14.74
C ILE A 70 -7.38 -26.11 -14.53
N GLU A 71 -7.80 -25.08 -15.26
CA GLU A 71 -9.14 -24.48 -15.13
C GLU A 71 -10.24 -25.47 -15.50
N SER A 72 -10.08 -26.19 -16.62
CA SER A 72 -11.03 -27.21 -17.04
C SER A 72 -11.14 -28.32 -16.00
N LYS A 73 -10.02 -28.80 -15.45
CA LYS A 73 -10.06 -29.89 -14.48
C LYS A 73 -10.60 -29.48 -13.13
N ALA A 74 -10.30 -28.25 -12.69
CA ALA A 74 -10.87 -27.69 -11.48
C ALA A 74 -12.39 -27.51 -11.62
N ALA A 75 -12.87 -27.06 -12.79
CA ALA A 75 -14.30 -26.95 -13.08
C ALA A 75 -15.02 -28.31 -13.05
N ASP A 76 -14.42 -29.37 -13.61
CA ASP A 76 -14.96 -30.75 -13.52
C ASP A 76 -15.14 -31.22 -12.07
N LEU A 77 -14.27 -30.74 -11.17
CA LEU A 77 -14.29 -31.06 -9.74
C LEU A 77 -15.15 -30.08 -8.93
N GLY A 78 -15.75 -29.06 -9.57
CA GLY A 78 -16.54 -28.03 -8.89
C GLY A 78 -15.70 -27.15 -7.95
N ALA A 79 -14.40 -26.98 -8.23
CA ALA A 79 -13.47 -26.24 -7.39
C ALA A 79 -12.79 -25.09 -8.17
N VAL A 80 -12.22 -24.15 -7.43
CA VAL A 80 -11.45 -23.01 -7.94
C VAL A 80 -9.96 -23.27 -7.72
N PRO A 81 -9.13 -23.30 -8.76
CA PRO A 81 -7.70 -23.55 -8.59
C PRO A 81 -6.97 -22.29 -8.08
N GLN A 82 -6.09 -22.45 -7.10
CA GLN A 82 -5.21 -21.37 -6.67
C GLN A 82 -4.01 -21.23 -7.63
N LEU A 83 -4.27 -20.66 -8.81
CA LEU A 83 -3.25 -20.46 -9.84
C LEU A 83 -2.82 -18.99 -9.89
N LYS A 84 -1.87 -18.62 -9.02
CA LYS A 84 -1.27 -17.27 -9.05
C LYS A 84 -0.40 -17.10 -10.31
N PRO A 85 -0.27 -15.88 -10.86
CA PRO A 85 0.54 -15.63 -12.05
C PRO A 85 1.97 -16.18 -11.95
N ALA A 86 2.66 -15.96 -10.83
CA ALA A 86 4.02 -16.45 -10.61
C ALA A 86 4.12 -17.99 -10.68
N LEU A 87 3.15 -18.72 -10.13
CA LEU A 87 3.10 -20.18 -10.22
C LEU A 87 2.84 -20.63 -11.66
N LEU A 88 1.97 -19.95 -12.40
CA LEU A 88 1.73 -20.27 -13.81
C LEU A 88 2.99 -20.06 -14.68
N GLU A 89 3.74 -18.99 -14.44
CA GLU A 89 5.02 -18.75 -15.12
C GLU A 89 6.01 -19.89 -14.81
N GLU A 90 6.18 -20.25 -13.53
CA GLU A 90 7.08 -21.34 -13.12
C GLU A 90 6.67 -22.67 -13.75
N LEU A 91 5.38 -23.04 -13.69
CA LEU A 91 4.85 -24.25 -14.32
C LEU A 91 5.09 -24.28 -15.83
N THR A 92 4.98 -23.13 -16.50
CA THR A 92 5.23 -23.00 -17.95
C THR A 92 6.69 -23.29 -18.28
N ASP A 93 7.61 -22.84 -17.45
CA ASP A 93 9.04 -22.98 -17.68
C ASP A 93 9.59 -24.34 -17.22
N LEU A 94 8.87 -25.06 -16.35
CA LEU A 94 9.25 -26.39 -15.86
C LEU A 94 9.02 -27.54 -16.86
N VAL A 95 8.10 -27.37 -17.80
CA VAL A 95 7.68 -28.45 -18.73
C VAL A 95 7.83 -28.03 -20.18
N GLU A 96 8.10 -29.00 -21.05
CA GLU A 96 8.16 -28.80 -22.50
C GLU A 96 6.89 -29.30 -23.19
N ALA A 97 6.21 -30.28 -22.56
CA ALA A 97 4.97 -30.90 -23.00
C ALA A 97 4.02 -31.05 -21.80
N PRO A 98 3.05 -30.14 -21.62
CA PRO A 98 2.24 -30.11 -20.40
C PRO A 98 1.23 -31.26 -20.38
N GLY A 99 1.36 -32.12 -19.36
CA GLY A 99 0.34 -33.06 -18.93
C GLY A 99 -0.18 -32.68 -17.55
N LEU A 100 -1.35 -33.20 -17.18
CA LEU A 100 -2.00 -32.95 -15.89
C LEU A 100 -2.27 -34.27 -15.18
N ILE A 101 -1.95 -34.35 -13.89
CA ILE A 101 -2.42 -35.40 -12.99
C ILE A 101 -3.28 -34.79 -11.88
N VAL A 102 -4.19 -35.63 -11.37
CA VAL A 102 -5.00 -35.31 -10.20
C VAL A 102 -4.57 -36.27 -9.09
N GLY A 103 -3.91 -35.73 -8.07
CA GLY A 103 -3.59 -36.47 -6.86
C GLY A 103 -4.58 -36.16 -5.75
N ARG A 104 -4.57 -36.98 -4.69
CA ARG A 104 -5.39 -36.78 -3.50
C ARG A 104 -4.53 -36.80 -2.23
N MET A 105 -4.72 -35.79 -1.37
CA MET A 105 -4.18 -35.81 -0.02
C MET A 105 -5.09 -36.59 0.93
N GLU A 106 -4.54 -37.07 2.04
CA GLU A 106 -5.35 -37.70 3.08
C GLU A 106 -6.21 -36.66 3.80
N GLU A 107 -7.49 -36.96 4.03
CA GLU A 107 -8.46 -36.02 4.61
C GLU A 107 -8.07 -35.52 6.01
N ARG A 108 -7.27 -36.29 6.76
CA ARG A 108 -6.76 -35.85 8.08
C ARG A 108 -5.98 -34.54 8.00
N PHE A 109 -5.33 -34.24 6.86
CA PHE A 109 -4.57 -33.01 6.69
C PHE A 109 -5.46 -31.78 6.54
N LEU A 110 -6.76 -31.94 6.23
CA LEU A 110 -7.72 -30.84 6.23
C LEU A 110 -7.97 -30.28 7.64
N SER A 111 -7.48 -30.92 8.69
CA SER A 111 -7.45 -30.34 10.04
C SER A 111 -6.42 -29.21 10.20
N LEU A 112 -5.53 -29.03 9.21
CA LEU A 112 -4.59 -27.90 9.16
C LEU A 112 -5.27 -26.67 8.53
N PRO A 113 -4.79 -25.46 8.83
CA PRO A 113 -5.23 -24.26 8.14
C PRO A 113 -4.98 -24.36 6.63
N ALA A 114 -5.92 -23.86 5.83
CA ALA A 114 -5.84 -23.89 4.37
C ALA A 114 -4.55 -23.23 3.83
N GLU A 115 -4.07 -22.18 4.49
CA GLU A 115 -2.85 -21.47 4.12
C GLU A 115 -1.58 -22.32 4.28
N VAL A 116 -1.53 -23.19 5.30
CA VAL A 116 -0.42 -24.12 5.52
C VAL A 116 -0.41 -25.18 4.41
N ILE A 117 -1.57 -25.81 4.16
CA ILE A 117 -1.71 -26.84 3.11
C ILE A 117 -1.35 -26.27 1.74
N ALA A 118 -1.87 -25.08 1.43
CA ALA A 118 -1.59 -24.39 0.18
C ALA A 118 -0.10 -24.01 0.05
N MET A 119 0.53 -23.53 1.12
CA MET A 119 1.95 -23.18 1.11
C MET A 119 2.84 -24.39 0.81
N GLU A 120 2.57 -25.52 1.48
CA GLU A 120 3.28 -26.79 1.24
C GLU A 120 3.14 -27.26 -0.21
N MET A 121 1.93 -27.21 -0.76
CA MET A 121 1.65 -27.60 -2.14
C MET A 121 2.38 -26.70 -3.15
N VAL A 122 2.27 -25.39 -2.98
CA VAL A 122 2.77 -24.42 -3.96
C VAL A 122 4.29 -24.29 -3.88
N THR A 123 4.85 -23.99 -2.71
CA THR A 123 6.27 -23.63 -2.55
C THR A 123 7.19 -24.83 -2.70
N HIS A 124 6.81 -25.98 -2.13
CA HIS A 124 7.67 -27.17 -2.19
C HIS A 124 7.46 -27.99 -3.46
N GLN A 125 6.22 -28.13 -3.93
CA GLN A 125 5.88 -29.09 -4.99
C GLN A 125 5.31 -28.48 -6.28
N ARG A 126 5.01 -27.18 -6.31
CA ARG A 126 4.37 -26.50 -7.46
C ARG A 126 3.05 -27.17 -7.84
N TYR A 127 2.37 -27.72 -6.84
CA TYR A 127 1.02 -28.21 -7.00
C TYR A 127 0.03 -27.05 -6.94
N VAL A 128 -1.15 -27.26 -7.50
CA VAL A 128 -2.24 -26.29 -7.52
C VAL A 128 -3.32 -26.77 -6.53
N PRO A 129 -3.46 -26.10 -5.37
CA PRO A 129 -4.54 -26.35 -4.44
C PRO A 129 -5.89 -26.01 -5.06
N LEU A 130 -6.93 -26.74 -4.67
CA LEU A 130 -8.29 -26.56 -5.14
C LEU A 130 -9.19 -26.08 -4.00
N PHE A 131 -9.80 -24.90 -4.17
CA PHE A 131 -10.71 -24.30 -3.19
C PHE A 131 -12.17 -24.54 -3.58
N GLN A 132 -12.96 -25.06 -2.64
CA GLN A 132 -14.41 -25.23 -2.79
C GLN A 132 -15.18 -24.00 -2.29
N ALA A 133 -14.62 -23.28 -1.32
CA ALA A 133 -15.18 -22.06 -0.76
C ALA A 133 -14.08 -21.09 -0.35
N PRO A 134 -14.37 -19.79 -0.17
CA PRO A 134 -13.44 -18.85 0.46
C PRO A 134 -13.09 -19.30 1.88
N SER A 135 -11.79 -19.27 2.22
CA SER A 135 -11.34 -19.52 3.60
C SER A 135 -11.73 -18.36 4.50
N ALA A 136 -12.35 -18.63 5.65
CA ALA A 136 -12.47 -17.61 6.68
C ALA A 136 -11.08 -17.31 7.24
N ALA A 137 -10.73 -16.03 7.35
CA ALA A 137 -9.35 -15.60 7.65
C ALA A 137 -8.79 -16.20 8.95
N LEU A 138 -9.65 -16.48 9.93
CA LEU A 138 -9.31 -17.03 11.24
C LEU A 138 -9.61 -18.52 11.39
N ALA A 139 -10.03 -19.22 10.33
CA ALA A 139 -10.27 -20.66 10.36
C ALA A 139 -8.98 -21.42 10.71
N LEU A 140 -9.12 -22.43 11.58
CA LEU A 140 -8.01 -23.26 12.05
C LEU A 140 -7.87 -24.58 11.27
N ASP A 141 -8.85 -24.88 10.43
CA ASP A 141 -8.89 -26.05 9.57
C ASP A 141 -9.36 -25.65 8.16
N ALA A 142 -9.21 -26.56 7.21
CA ALA A 142 -9.55 -26.38 5.81
C ALA A 142 -10.79 -27.19 5.39
N HIS A 143 -11.54 -27.77 6.34
CA HIS A 143 -12.72 -28.57 6.00
C HIS A 143 -13.79 -27.71 5.33
N GLY A 144 -14.28 -28.16 4.17
CA GLY A 144 -15.26 -27.42 3.37
C GLY A 144 -14.69 -26.18 2.66
N VAL A 145 -13.39 -25.91 2.81
CA VAL A 145 -12.67 -24.82 2.13
C VAL A 145 -11.78 -25.38 1.03
N LEU A 146 -10.98 -26.40 1.32
CA LEU A 146 -10.12 -27.07 0.36
C LEU A 146 -10.71 -28.42 -0.05
N ASP A 147 -10.58 -28.73 -1.33
CA ASP A 147 -10.79 -30.08 -1.85
C ASP A 147 -9.58 -30.97 -1.49
N PRO A 148 -9.78 -32.24 -1.10
CA PRO A 148 -8.69 -33.19 -0.92
C PRO A 148 -7.84 -33.43 -2.18
N HIS A 149 -8.36 -33.15 -3.36
CA HIS A 149 -7.62 -33.26 -4.61
C HIS A 149 -6.72 -32.04 -4.84
N PHE A 150 -5.59 -32.30 -5.48
CA PHE A 150 -4.69 -31.26 -6.00
C PHE A 150 -4.33 -31.58 -7.44
N LEU A 151 -3.96 -30.54 -8.19
CA LEU A 151 -3.50 -30.70 -9.56
C LEU A 151 -1.99 -30.55 -9.63
N ALA A 152 -1.33 -31.36 -10.45
CA ALA A 152 0.09 -31.20 -10.73
C ALA A 152 0.34 -31.28 -12.24
N ILE A 153 1.15 -30.34 -12.74
CA ILE A 153 1.61 -30.34 -14.12
C ILE A 153 2.85 -31.20 -14.22
N ILE A 154 2.85 -32.09 -15.21
CA ILE A 154 3.96 -33.02 -15.47
C ILE A 154 4.48 -32.82 -16.89
N ASN A 155 5.76 -33.12 -17.08
CA ASN A 155 6.40 -33.05 -18.39
C ASN A 155 6.28 -34.39 -19.14
N ALA A 156 5.06 -34.77 -19.51
CA ALA A 156 4.83 -36.02 -20.23
C ALA A 156 3.65 -35.89 -21.20
N GLY A 157 3.85 -36.37 -22.43
CA GLY A 157 2.77 -36.69 -23.37
C GLY A 157 1.89 -37.87 -22.89
N PRO A 158 1.17 -38.59 -23.77
CA PRO A 158 0.18 -39.60 -23.36
C PRO A 158 0.71 -40.55 -22.27
N LEU A 159 -0.02 -40.55 -21.16
CA LEU A 159 0.37 -41.08 -19.85
C LEU A 159 0.37 -42.61 -19.80
N ALA A 160 1.47 -43.25 -20.19
CA ALA A 160 1.62 -44.69 -20.01
C ALA A 160 1.62 -45.11 -18.52
N ASP A 161 2.06 -44.23 -17.61
CA ASP A 161 2.23 -44.50 -16.17
C ASP A 161 1.60 -43.44 -15.24
N ALA A 162 0.49 -42.80 -15.63
CA ALA A 162 -0.18 -41.77 -14.83
C ALA A 162 -0.42 -42.18 -13.37
N ALA A 163 -0.85 -43.42 -13.14
CA ALA A 163 -1.15 -43.92 -11.80
C ALA A 163 0.09 -43.96 -10.89
N LEU A 164 1.23 -44.42 -11.42
CA LEU A 164 2.47 -44.49 -10.66
C LEU A 164 3.01 -43.09 -10.34
N ILE A 165 2.95 -42.17 -11.31
CA ILE A 165 3.35 -40.77 -11.12
C ILE A 165 2.45 -40.12 -10.06
N THR A 166 1.14 -40.33 -10.15
CA THR A 166 0.17 -39.79 -9.17
C THR A 166 0.48 -40.30 -7.76
N GLN A 167 0.66 -41.62 -7.58
CA GLN A 167 1.00 -42.21 -6.29
C GLN A 167 2.33 -41.68 -5.72
N GLY A 168 3.32 -41.45 -6.60
CA GLY A 168 4.59 -40.83 -6.22
C GLY A 168 4.41 -39.41 -5.67
N ASN A 169 3.66 -38.57 -6.38
CA ASN A 169 3.36 -37.20 -5.96
C ASN A 169 2.54 -37.16 -4.67
N GLU A 170 1.54 -38.03 -4.51
CA GLU A 170 0.78 -38.16 -3.26
C GLU A 170 1.66 -38.56 -2.07
N ARG A 171 2.62 -39.46 -2.28
CA ARG A 171 3.57 -39.85 -1.23
C ARG A 171 4.49 -38.70 -0.82
N VAL A 172 4.95 -37.90 -1.77
CA VAL A 172 5.77 -36.72 -1.49
C VAL A 172 4.95 -35.68 -0.73
N LEU A 173 3.73 -35.39 -1.18
CA LEU A 173 2.84 -34.45 -0.49
C LEU A 173 2.51 -34.89 0.93
N ARG A 174 2.23 -36.19 1.14
CA ARG A 174 1.96 -36.75 2.47
C ARG A 174 3.11 -36.46 3.44
N ALA A 175 4.36 -36.62 3.02
CA ALA A 175 5.51 -36.36 3.88
C ALA A 175 5.58 -34.88 4.26
N ARG A 176 5.40 -33.99 3.28
CA ARG A 176 5.40 -32.52 3.50
C ARG A 176 4.28 -32.07 4.43
N LEU A 177 3.05 -32.51 4.18
CA LEU A 177 1.92 -32.18 5.05
C LEU A 177 2.06 -32.78 6.46
N ALA A 178 2.77 -33.90 6.62
CA ALA A 178 3.06 -34.46 7.94
C ALA A 178 4.07 -33.59 8.71
N ASP A 179 5.10 -33.06 8.04
CA ASP A 179 6.04 -32.11 8.64
C ASP A 179 5.33 -30.82 9.04
N GLY A 180 4.52 -30.24 8.14
CA GLY A 180 3.70 -29.07 8.44
C GLY A 180 2.70 -29.31 9.59
N ALA A 181 2.07 -30.49 9.64
CA ALA A 181 1.19 -30.87 10.75
C ALA A 181 1.95 -30.93 12.08
N PHE A 182 3.15 -31.51 12.08
CA PHE A 182 4.00 -31.57 13.26
C PHE A 182 4.36 -30.16 13.77
N PHE A 183 4.77 -29.25 12.88
CA PHE A 183 5.06 -27.86 13.26
C PHE A 183 3.81 -27.18 13.85
N TYR A 184 2.66 -27.34 13.21
CA TYR A 184 1.40 -26.74 13.66
C TYR A 184 0.96 -27.26 15.03
N GLU A 185 1.06 -28.56 15.27
CA GLU A 185 0.73 -29.18 16.55
C GLU A 185 1.72 -28.76 17.64
N GLN A 186 3.02 -28.75 17.34
CA GLN A 186 4.03 -28.31 18.28
C GLN A 186 3.87 -26.84 18.66
N ASP A 187 3.59 -25.98 17.69
CA ASP A 187 3.38 -24.56 17.93
C ASP A 187 2.12 -24.27 18.76
N ARG A 188 1.13 -25.18 18.73
CA ARG A 188 -0.11 -25.10 19.52
C ARG A 188 -0.02 -25.79 20.88
N SER A 189 1.10 -26.43 21.19
CA SER A 189 1.27 -27.14 22.47
C SER A 189 1.34 -26.21 23.69
N GLN A 190 1.58 -24.91 23.46
CA GLN A 190 1.54 -23.85 24.45
C GLN A 190 0.81 -22.61 23.89
N PRO A 191 0.24 -21.75 24.75
CA PRO A 191 -0.34 -20.47 24.33
C PRO A 191 0.64 -19.58 23.54
N LEU A 192 0.12 -18.76 22.62
CA LEU A 192 0.94 -17.84 21.81
C LEU A 192 1.77 -16.88 22.68
N GLU A 193 1.27 -16.47 23.83
CA GLU A 193 1.99 -15.57 24.74
C GLU A 193 3.27 -16.18 25.31
N ASP A 194 3.37 -17.51 25.43
CA ASP A 194 4.54 -18.20 25.96
C ASP A 194 5.74 -18.14 25.00
N TYR A 195 5.52 -17.71 23.75
CA TYR A 195 6.58 -17.44 22.79
C TYR A 195 7.24 -16.07 22.96
N LEU A 196 6.62 -15.12 23.69
CA LEU A 196 7.12 -13.75 23.83
C LEU A 196 8.57 -13.67 24.38
N PRO A 197 8.99 -14.45 25.38
CA PRO A 197 10.37 -14.39 25.89
C PRO A 197 11.40 -14.76 24.82
N ARG A 198 11.05 -15.62 23.84
CA ARG A 198 11.98 -16.04 22.78
C ARG A 198 12.31 -14.90 21.81
N LEU A 199 11.49 -13.85 21.75
CA LEU A 199 11.75 -12.66 20.93
C LEU A 199 13.00 -11.88 21.39
N GLU A 200 13.45 -12.05 22.63
CA GLU A 200 14.69 -11.43 23.14
C GLU A 200 15.92 -11.97 22.41
N GLY A 201 15.88 -13.24 21.97
CA GLY A 201 16.97 -13.88 21.23
C GLY A 201 17.08 -13.46 19.77
N VAL A 202 16.09 -12.74 19.23
CA VAL A 202 16.05 -12.33 17.82
C VAL A 202 16.39 -10.85 17.72
N THR A 203 17.53 -10.53 17.11
CA THR A 203 17.93 -9.13 16.88
C THR A 203 17.00 -8.49 15.85
N PHE A 204 16.41 -7.34 16.17
CA PHE A 204 15.62 -6.58 15.21
C PHE A 204 16.52 -5.90 14.18
N ALA A 205 17.47 -5.09 14.65
CA ALA A 205 18.50 -4.48 13.83
C ALA A 205 19.64 -3.97 14.72
N VAL A 206 20.80 -3.74 14.10
CA VAL A 206 21.99 -3.23 14.80
C VAL A 206 21.66 -1.90 15.50
N GLY A 207 21.82 -1.87 16.82
CA GLY A 207 21.57 -0.69 17.66
C GLY A 207 20.11 -0.45 18.06
N LEU A 208 19.15 -1.27 17.58
CA LEU A 208 17.71 -1.11 17.87
C LEU A 208 17.12 -2.17 18.81
N GLY A 209 17.97 -3.08 19.30
CA GLY A 209 17.61 -4.13 20.24
C GLY A 209 17.04 -5.38 19.59
N SER A 210 16.32 -6.16 20.40
CA SER A 210 15.64 -7.40 20.02
C SER A 210 14.25 -7.14 19.42
N LEU A 211 13.63 -8.19 18.89
CA LEU A 211 12.21 -8.15 18.51
C LEU A 211 11.30 -7.96 19.73
N LYS A 212 11.73 -8.39 20.93
CA LYS A 212 10.99 -8.10 22.17
C LYS A 212 10.98 -6.60 22.46
N ASP A 213 12.14 -5.96 22.38
CA ASP A 213 12.27 -4.50 22.57
C ASP A 213 11.40 -3.74 21.56
N ARG A 214 11.38 -4.20 20.30
CA ARG A 214 10.52 -3.63 19.26
C ARG A 214 9.05 -3.79 19.58
N THR A 215 8.63 -4.97 20.01
CA THR A 215 7.23 -5.27 20.39
C THR A 215 6.79 -4.36 21.54
N ASP A 216 7.66 -4.12 22.53
CA ASP A 216 7.35 -3.21 23.64
C ASP A 216 7.22 -1.75 23.19
N ARG A 217 8.03 -1.30 22.23
CA ARG A 217 7.86 0.02 21.60
C ARG A 217 6.54 0.09 20.83
N LEU A 218 6.20 -0.96 20.09
CA LEU A 218 4.98 -1.03 19.30
C LEU A 218 3.72 -0.96 20.16
N VAL A 219 3.69 -1.62 21.32
CA VAL A 219 2.57 -1.50 22.28
C VAL A 219 2.37 -0.05 22.72
N ARG A 220 3.45 0.65 23.10
CA ARG A 220 3.38 2.07 23.47
C ARG A 220 2.90 2.94 22.30
N GLN A 221 3.41 2.67 21.09
CA GLN A 221 3.04 3.42 19.90
C GLN A 221 1.57 3.19 19.52
N ALA A 222 1.06 1.96 19.62
CA ALA A 222 -0.35 1.61 19.42
C ALA A 222 -1.27 2.37 20.39
N GLN A 223 -0.91 2.45 21.66
CA GLN A 223 -1.66 3.19 22.68
C GLN A 223 -1.68 4.70 22.41
N ALA A 224 -0.52 5.27 22.05
CA ALA A 224 -0.42 6.69 21.69
C ALA A 224 -1.25 7.02 20.44
N MET A 225 -1.17 6.17 19.40
CA MET A 225 -1.94 6.30 18.17
C MET A 225 -3.45 6.24 18.45
N ALA A 226 -3.90 5.24 19.22
CA ALA A 226 -5.31 5.11 19.58
C ALA A 226 -5.83 6.32 20.35
N THR A 227 -5.05 6.81 21.31
CA THR A 227 -5.42 8.01 22.09
C THR A 227 -5.56 9.24 21.21
N ALA A 228 -4.60 9.47 20.31
CA ALA A 228 -4.64 10.61 19.38
C ALA A 228 -5.85 10.51 18.43
N LEU A 229 -6.09 9.34 17.86
CA LEU A 229 -7.23 9.10 16.97
C LEU A 229 -8.57 9.32 17.68
N GLN A 230 -8.76 8.79 18.89
CA GLN A 230 -10.03 8.99 19.63
C GLN A 230 -10.25 10.46 20.04
N GLN A 231 -9.19 11.20 20.36
CA GLN A 231 -9.30 12.62 20.69
C GLN A 231 -9.69 13.47 19.47
N GLN A 232 -9.23 13.08 18.29
CA GLN A 232 -9.43 13.86 17.04
C GLN A 232 -10.65 13.38 16.25
N ASN A 233 -11.19 12.21 16.57
CA ASN A 233 -12.33 11.60 15.90
C ASN A 233 -13.39 11.24 16.95
N GLY A 234 -14.27 12.19 17.29
CA GLY A 234 -15.22 12.03 18.42
C GLY A 234 -16.21 10.86 18.31
N ALA A 235 -16.44 10.34 17.10
CA ALA A 235 -17.29 9.17 16.86
C ALA A 235 -16.53 7.83 16.96
N LEU A 236 -15.19 7.84 16.97
CA LEU A 236 -14.37 6.63 16.92
C LEU A 236 -14.25 5.98 18.30
N GLN A 237 -14.70 4.72 18.40
CA GLN A 237 -14.62 3.92 19.62
C GLN A 237 -13.69 2.73 19.40
N LEU A 238 -12.45 2.83 19.89
CA LEU A 238 -11.45 1.78 19.74
C LEU A 238 -11.47 0.84 20.95
N ASN A 239 -11.44 -0.47 20.70
CA ASN A 239 -11.17 -1.45 21.73
C ASN A 239 -9.68 -1.45 22.09
N GLN A 240 -9.29 -0.59 23.04
CA GLN A 240 -7.91 -0.43 23.46
C GLN A 240 -7.30 -1.70 24.09
N GLN A 241 -8.13 -2.53 24.73
CA GLN A 241 -7.67 -3.80 25.31
C GLN A 241 -7.28 -4.78 24.21
N ALA A 242 -8.15 -4.96 23.20
CA ALA A 242 -7.84 -5.80 22.05
C ALA A 242 -6.60 -5.29 21.29
N LEU A 243 -6.51 -3.97 21.07
CA LEU A 243 -5.35 -3.36 20.42
C LEU A 243 -4.04 -3.60 21.19
N SER A 244 -4.03 -3.36 22.51
CA SER A 244 -2.82 -3.56 23.33
C SER A 244 -2.40 -5.03 23.36
N ARG A 245 -3.38 -5.94 23.45
CA ARG A 245 -3.13 -7.38 23.43
C ARG A 245 -2.61 -7.85 22.07
N ALA A 246 -3.18 -7.35 20.97
CA ALA A 246 -2.71 -7.64 19.61
C ALA A 246 -1.29 -7.10 19.40
N ALA A 247 -1.00 -5.86 19.81
CA ALA A 247 0.33 -5.27 19.68
C ALA A 247 1.39 -6.08 20.43
N LEU A 248 1.05 -6.61 21.61
CA LEU A 248 1.93 -7.48 22.39
C LEU A 248 2.22 -8.81 21.67
N LEU A 249 1.21 -9.42 21.06
CA LEU A 249 1.32 -10.77 20.48
C LEU A 249 1.72 -10.79 19.01
N CYS A 250 1.64 -9.68 18.28
CA CYS A 250 1.68 -9.65 16.81
C CYS A 250 2.99 -10.14 16.17
N LYS A 251 4.07 -10.26 16.95
CA LYS A 251 5.38 -10.78 16.50
C LYS A 251 5.73 -12.15 17.08
N ALA A 252 4.89 -12.69 17.97
CA ALA A 252 5.19 -13.94 18.68
C ALA A 252 5.32 -15.14 17.75
N ASP A 253 4.64 -15.11 16.59
CA ASP A 253 4.74 -16.17 15.60
C ASP A 253 6.10 -16.24 14.90
N LEU A 254 6.88 -15.16 14.86
CA LEU A 254 8.21 -15.12 14.22
C LEU A 254 9.23 -16.09 14.86
N VAL A 255 8.95 -16.63 16.05
CA VAL A 255 9.79 -17.60 16.76
C VAL A 255 9.14 -18.99 16.85
N THR A 256 8.05 -19.21 16.12
CA THR A 256 7.38 -20.51 15.97
C THR A 256 8.05 -21.34 14.87
N GLN A 257 7.85 -22.66 14.89
CA GLN A 257 8.46 -23.53 13.88
C GLN A 257 7.83 -23.35 12.51
N MET A 258 6.50 -23.20 12.46
CA MET A 258 5.78 -23.00 11.21
C MET A 258 6.27 -21.76 10.46
N VAL A 259 6.45 -20.64 11.15
CA VAL A 259 6.97 -19.40 10.52
C VAL A 259 8.48 -19.47 10.27
N GLY A 260 9.21 -20.25 11.07
CA GLY A 260 10.61 -20.55 10.78
C GLY A 260 10.80 -21.29 9.44
N GLU A 261 9.91 -22.23 9.12
CA GLU A 261 9.89 -22.94 7.84
C GLU A 261 9.26 -22.08 6.72
N PHE A 262 8.16 -21.38 7.01
CA PHE A 262 7.39 -20.56 6.06
C PHE A 262 7.26 -19.10 6.52
N PRO A 263 8.28 -18.26 6.33
CA PRO A 263 8.25 -16.84 6.69
C PRO A 263 7.09 -16.05 6.04
N GLU A 264 6.58 -16.53 4.91
CA GLU A 264 5.43 -15.96 4.19
C GLU A 264 4.12 -16.06 4.99
N LEU A 265 4.05 -16.97 5.98
CA LEU A 265 2.87 -17.17 6.82
C LEU A 265 2.86 -16.33 8.10
N GLN A 266 3.84 -15.43 8.27
CA GLN A 266 3.87 -14.49 9.39
C GLN A 266 2.61 -13.61 9.46
N GLY A 267 2.18 -13.25 10.66
CA GLY A 267 0.92 -12.57 10.95
C GLY A 267 -0.31 -13.49 10.79
N VAL A 268 -0.37 -14.28 9.72
CA VAL A 268 -1.46 -15.25 9.49
C VAL A 268 -1.42 -16.35 10.54
N MET A 269 -0.26 -16.96 10.77
CA MET A 269 -0.11 -17.97 11.82
C MET A 269 -0.22 -17.36 13.21
N GLY A 270 0.32 -16.16 13.45
CA GLY A 270 0.10 -15.44 14.69
C GLY A 270 -1.38 -15.26 15.03
N ALA A 271 -2.21 -14.90 14.05
CA ALA A 271 -3.66 -14.76 14.25
C ALA A 271 -4.33 -16.11 14.57
N LYS A 272 -3.97 -17.17 13.84
CA LYS A 272 -4.53 -18.51 14.07
C LYS A 272 -4.09 -19.10 15.42
N TYR A 273 -2.85 -18.86 15.83
CA TYR A 273 -2.36 -19.26 17.15
C TYR A 273 -3.00 -18.46 18.27
N ALA A 274 -3.27 -17.15 18.07
CA ALA A 274 -4.06 -16.35 19.01
C ALA A 274 -5.47 -16.95 19.18
N MET A 275 -6.15 -17.27 18.08
CA MET A 275 -7.46 -17.93 18.12
C MET A 275 -7.41 -19.29 18.83
N ALA A 276 -6.41 -20.12 18.52
CA ALA A 276 -6.21 -21.40 19.18
C ALA A 276 -5.91 -21.27 20.69
N SER A 277 -5.31 -20.15 21.10
CA SER A 277 -5.03 -19.81 22.50
C SER A 277 -6.24 -19.21 23.23
N GLY A 278 -7.39 -19.05 22.57
CA GLY A 278 -8.61 -18.48 23.15
C GLY A 278 -8.66 -16.95 23.19
N GLU A 279 -7.82 -16.27 22.41
CA GLU A 279 -7.88 -14.81 22.27
C GLU A 279 -9.17 -14.36 21.57
N ASN A 280 -9.54 -13.10 21.80
CA ASN A 280 -10.68 -12.48 21.13
C ASN A 280 -10.42 -12.36 19.61
N SER A 281 -11.44 -12.50 18.77
CA SER A 281 -11.30 -12.38 17.31
C SER A 281 -10.74 -11.04 16.86
N GLN A 282 -11.05 -9.93 17.55
CA GLN A 282 -10.46 -8.61 17.27
C GLN A 282 -8.95 -8.57 17.51
N VAL A 283 -8.44 -9.35 18.47
CA VAL A 283 -7.00 -9.49 18.71
C VAL A 283 -6.36 -10.24 17.55
N ALA A 284 -6.93 -11.39 17.17
CA ALA A 284 -6.42 -12.21 16.08
C ALA A 284 -6.50 -11.48 14.72
N GLU A 285 -7.59 -10.79 14.42
CA GLU A 285 -7.72 -9.96 13.22
C GLU A 285 -6.67 -8.87 13.17
N ALA A 286 -6.43 -8.15 14.27
CA ALA A 286 -5.39 -7.12 14.31
C ALA A 286 -3.98 -7.70 14.10
N ILE A 287 -3.69 -8.87 14.70
CA ILE A 287 -2.43 -9.59 14.45
C ILE A 287 -2.31 -10.00 12.98
N ARG A 288 -3.38 -10.44 12.33
CA ARG A 288 -3.34 -10.78 10.90
C ARG A 288 -3.11 -9.55 10.03
N GLU A 289 -3.76 -8.44 10.38
CA GLU A 289 -3.86 -7.25 9.53
C GLU A 289 -2.71 -6.26 9.70
N HIS A 290 -1.90 -6.33 10.76
CA HIS A 290 -0.89 -5.29 11.01
C HIS A 290 0.18 -5.13 9.92
N TYR A 291 0.47 -6.20 9.16
CA TYR A 291 1.37 -6.12 8.00
C TYR A 291 0.70 -5.49 6.77
N LEU A 292 -0.63 -5.35 6.73
CA LEU A 292 -1.36 -4.81 5.58
C LEU A 292 -1.30 -3.27 5.52
N PRO A 293 -1.17 -2.68 4.32
CA PRO A 293 -0.87 -3.34 3.05
C PRO A 293 0.61 -3.72 2.95
N GLY A 294 0.91 -4.94 2.48
CA GLY A 294 2.28 -5.41 2.24
C GLY A 294 2.86 -4.92 0.90
N GLY A 295 2.05 -4.35 0.02
CA GLY A 295 2.40 -3.83 -1.31
C GLY A 295 1.32 -2.88 -1.84
N ALA A 296 1.51 -2.34 -3.05
CA ALA A 296 0.55 -1.40 -3.64
C ALA A 296 -0.81 -2.05 -3.97
N ASP A 297 -0.80 -3.33 -4.35
CA ASP A 297 -2.00 -4.09 -4.74
C ASP A 297 -2.58 -4.94 -3.59
N ASP A 298 -1.96 -4.89 -2.40
CA ASP A 298 -2.42 -5.65 -1.24
C ASP A 298 -3.67 -5.00 -0.61
N PRO A 299 -4.57 -5.81 -0.04
CA PRO A 299 -5.73 -5.28 0.67
C PRO A 299 -5.31 -4.44 1.87
N LEU A 300 -6.15 -3.47 2.22
CA LEU A 300 -5.99 -2.64 3.42
C LEU A 300 -6.59 -3.35 4.66
N PRO A 301 -6.07 -3.04 5.86
CA PRO A 301 -6.67 -3.51 7.12
C PRO A 301 -8.11 -3.00 7.26
N THR A 302 -9.00 -3.88 7.67
CA THR A 302 -10.44 -3.59 7.74
C THR A 302 -10.95 -3.41 9.16
N SER A 303 -10.35 -4.09 10.14
CA SER A 303 -10.71 -3.95 11.54
C SER A 303 -10.10 -2.68 12.14
N ASP A 304 -10.82 -2.01 13.04
CA ASP A 304 -10.29 -0.79 13.68
C ASP A 304 -8.99 -1.06 14.48
N PRO A 305 -8.89 -2.11 15.32
CA PRO A 305 -7.63 -2.44 15.97
C PRO A 305 -6.52 -2.80 14.97
N GLY A 306 -6.85 -3.49 13.87
CA GLY A 306 -5.90 -3.80 12.80
C GLY A 306 -5.37 -2.57 12.08
N ARG A 307 -6.24 -1.61 11.75
CA ARG A 307 -5.87 -0.31 11.17
C ARG A 307 -4.92 0.46 12.07
N VAL A 308 -5.24 0.57 13.36
CA VAL A 308 -4.39 1.28 14.33
C VAL A 308 -3.05 0.57 14.49
N LEU A 309 -3.02 -0.76 14.59
CA LEU A 309 -1.79 -1.51 14.72
C LEU A 309 -0.92 -1.42 13.45
N ALA A 310 -1.53 -1.45 12.27
CA ALA A 310 -0.84 -1.28 10.99
C ALA A 310 -0.21 0.11 10.83
N LEU A 311 -0.89 1.17 11.29
CA LEU A 311 -0.35 2.54 11.34
C LEU A 311 0.82 2.61 12.32
N SER A 312 0.68 2.04 13.51
CA SER A 312 1.71 2.06 14.55
C SER A 312 2.95 1.26 14.20
N GLU A 313 2.81 0.11 13.56
CA GLU A 313 3.92 -0.73 13.07
C GLU A 313 4.79 0.06 12.07
N ARG A 314 4.15 0.77 11.14
CA ARG A 314 4.84 1.57 10.13
C ARG A 314 5.51 2.79 10.73
N LEU A 315 4.84 3.48 11.66
CA LEU A 315 5.42 4.63 12.35
C LEU A 315 6.62 4.21 13.22
N GLU A 316 6.51 3.10 13.97
CA GLU A 316 7.61 2.55 14.77
C GLU A 316 8.81 2.18 13.88
N LEU A 317 8.57 1.50 12.76
CA LEU A 317 9.63 1.15 11.81
C LEU A 317 10.34 2.40 11.27
N LEU A 318 9.57 3.40 10.83
CA LEU A 318 10.11 4.65 10.29
C LEU A 318 10.95 5.39 11.34
N VAL A 319 10.44 5.57 12.56
CA VAL A 319 11.16 6.27 13.64
C VAL A 319 12.41 5.51 14.05
N SER A 320 12.31 4.20 14.25
CA SER A 320 13.43 3.36 14.68
C SER A 320 14.55 3.32 13.64
N ILE A 321 14.24 3.11 12.35
CA ILE A 321 15.26 3.10 11.31
C ILE A 321 15.85 4.51 11.11
N PHE A 322 15.03 5.57 11.17
CA PHE A 322 15.56 6.92 11.04
C PHE A 322 16.47 7.32 12.22
N ALA A 323 16.25 6.77 13.41
CA ALA A 323 17.11 6.96 14.57
C ALA A 323 18.51 6.37 14.40
N THR A 324 18.70 5.41 13.49
CA THR A 324 20.03 4.87 13.12
C THR A 324 20.79 5.75 12.13
N GLY A 325 20.17 6.83 11.65
CA GLY A 325 20.74 7.71 10.61
C GLY A 325 20.52 7.21 9.18
N GLN A 326 19.81 6.09 8.99
CA GLN A 326 19.54 5.52 7.67
C GLN A 326 18.33 6.21 7.02
N ARG A 327 18.43 6.46 5.71
CA ARG A 327 17.39 7.08 4.89
C ARG A 327 17.23 6.30 3.60
N PRO A 328 16.01 6.21 3.02
CA PRO A 328 15.85 5.62 1.71
C PRO A 328 16.57 6.48 0.66
N SER A 329 17.29 5.86 -0.28
CA SER A 329 18.04 6.56 -1.33
C SER A 329 17.47 6.20 -2.71
N GLY A 330 17.71 7.04 -3.73
CA GLY A 330 17.12 6.88 -5.07
C GLY A 330 17.30 5.48 -5.68
N SER A 331 18.40 4.79 -5.36
CA SER A 331 18.72 3.45 -5.86
C SER A 331 18.48 2.31 -4.86
N SER A 332 18.15 2.59 -3.59
CA SER A 332 18.06 1.54 -2.56
C SER A 332 17.08 1.90 -1.44
N ASP A 333 16.30 0.90 -1.02
CA ASP A 333 15.42 0.96 0.15
C ASP A 333 15.46 -0.38 0.90
N PRO A 334 16.56 -0.68 1.61
CA PRO A 334 16.80 -2.00 2.18
C PRO A 334 15.83 -2.37 3.32
N PHE A 335 15.20 -1.38 3.94
CA PHE A 335 14.23 -1.56 5.03
C PHE A 335 12.78 -1.31 4.60
N ALA A 336 12.54 -1.19 3.28
CA ALA A 336 11.22 -0.92 2.70
C ALA A 336 10.51 0.32 3.32
N LEU A 337 11.28 1.38 3.62
CA LEU A 337 10.78 2.61 4.25
C LEU A 337 9.77 3.33 3.37
N ARG A 338 9.96 3.33 2.04
CA ARG A 338 8.99 3.89 1.08
C ARG A 338 7.67 3.15 1.15
N ARG A 339 7.72 1.83 1.21
CA ARG A 339 6.54 0.98 1.34
C ARG A 339 5.83 1.23 2.67
N ALA A 340 6.58 1.35 3.77
CA ALA A 340 6.03 1.69 5.08
C ALA A 340 5.37 3.08 5.09
N GLY A 341 6.02 4.10 4.52
CA GLY A 341 5.47 5.46 4.41
C GLY A 341 4.22 5.53 3.55
N ASN A 342 4.22 4.88 2.38
CA ASN A 342 3.04 4.79 1.52
C ASN A 342 1.90 4.07 2.25
N GLY A 343 2.16 2.88 2.82
CA GLY A 343 1.15 2.12 3.54
C GLY A 343 0.54 2.90 4.70
N LEU A 344 1.33 3.71 5.42
CA LEU A 344 0.83 4.55 6.51
C LEU A 344 -0.18 5.59 6.01
N LEU A 345 0.14 6.26 4.90
CA LEU A 345 -0.76 7.26 4.31
C LEU A 345 -2.00 6.61 3.67
N HIS A 346 -1.85 5.48 2.99
CA HIS A 346 -2.99 4.76 2.40
C HIS A 346 -3.99 4.30 3.46
N VAL A 347 -3.51 3.67 4.55
CA VAL A 347 -4.39 3.22 5.64
C VAL A 347 -5.11 4.40 6.28
N LEU A 348 -4.40 5.51 6.52
CA LEU A 348 -4.99 6.70 7.14
C LEU A 348 -6.05 7.35 6.25
N VAL A 349 -5.80 7.44 4.94
CA VAL A 349 -6.75 8.01 3.97
C VAL A 349 -7.95 7.09 3.74
N ASP A 350 -7.75 5.77 3.74
CA ASP A 350 -8.83 4.78 3.59
C ASP A 350 -9.82 4.81 4.76
N CYS A 351 -9.31 4.83 6.00
CA CYS A 351 -10.19 4.91 7.16
C CYS A 351 -10.80 6.30 7.36
N GLY A 352 -10.25 7.33 6.72
CA GLY A 352 -10.76 8.70 6.77
C GLY A 352 -10.64 9.35 8.15
N TRP A 353 -9.74 8.87 9.00
CA TRP A 353 -9.55 9.41 10.34
C TRP A 353 -8.62 10.62 10.33
N SER A 354 -9.07 11.73 10.92
CA SER A 354 -8.23 12.89 11.16
C SER A 354 -7.10 12.53 12.12
N LEU A 355 -5.88 12.87 11.73
CA LEU A 355 -4.69 12.58 12.52
C LEU A 355 -3.63 13.67 12.39
N ASN A 356 -3.33 14.33 13.51
CA ASN A 356 -2.14 15.17 13.68
C ASN A 356 -0.88 14.32 13.76
N LEU A 357 -0.42 13.92 12.57
CA LEU A 357 0.75 13.09 12.40
C LEU A 357 2.03 13.82 12.86
N VAL A 358 2.08 15.16 12.75
CA VAL A 358 3.22 15.94 13.26
C VAL A 358 3.39 15.76 14.76
N THR A 359 2.34 15.94 15.55
CA THR A 359 2.40 15.79 17.02
C THR A 359 2.78 14.36 17.43
N LEU A 360 2.26 13.37 16.71
CA LEU A 360 2.61 11.96 16.92
C LEU A 360 4.08 11.67 16.62
N LEU A 361 4.58 12.16 15.49
CA LEU A 361 5.99 12.02 15.10
C LEU A 361 6.91 12.75 16.08
N GLU A 362 6.56 13.96 16.50
CA GLU A 362 7.33 14.72 17.48
C GLU A 362 7.47 13.95 18.81
N ALA A 363 6.37 13.38 19.31
CA ALA A 363 6.38 12.54 20.50
C ALA A 363 7.22 11.27 20.31
N ALA A 364 7.05 10.58 19.19
CA ALA A 364 7.81 9.35 18.88
C ALA A 364 9.31 9.63 18.72
N CYS A 365 9.71 10.71 18.05
CA CYS A 365 11.11 11.13 17.92
C CYS A 365 11.72 11.46 19.28
N ARG A 366 11.00 12.18 20.16
CA ARG A 366 11.46 12.43 21.54
C ARG A 366 11.63 11.14 22.33
N GLN A 367 10.71 10.19 22.18
CA GLN A 367 10.79 8.91 22.85
C GLN A 367 11.96 8.06 22.32
N SER A 368 12.24 8.09 21.01
CA SER A 368 13.36 7.36 20.40
C SER A 368 14.72 7.72 20.99
N ALA A 369 14.92 8.95 21.46
CA ALA A 369 16.15 9.36 22.13
C ALA A 369 16.34 8.68 23.50
N LYS A 370 15.25 8.28 24.16
CA LYS A 370 15.27 7.50 25.40
C LYS A 370 15.41 6.00 25.10
N ASP A 371 14.75 5.53 24.06
CA ASP A 371 14.77 4.12 23.66
C ASP A 371 16.16 3.71 23.10
N PHE A 372 16.90 4.64 22.49
CA PHE A 372 18.20 4.38 21.86
C PHE A 372 19.32 5.31 22.39
N PRO A 373 19.69 5.23 23.69
CA PRO A 373 20.66 6.15 24.29
C PRO A 373 22.06 6.08 23.63
N ASN A 374 22.39 4.95 23.02
CA ASN A 374 23.68 4.72 22.38
C ASN A 374 23.78 5.29 20.94
N LEU A 375 22.66 5.67 20.32
CA LEU A 375 22.63 6.14 18.92
C LEU A 375 22.82 7.66 18.77
N ARG A 376 23.02 8.41 19.87
CA ARG A 376 23.12 9.90 19.86
C ARG A 376 22.00 10.56 19.04
N VAL A 377 20.78 10.06 19.23
CA VAL A 377 19.57 10.50 18.55
C VAL A 377 19.35 12.00 18.77
N ASN A 378 19.19 12.77 17.68
CA ASN A 378 18.68 14.14 17.72
C ASN A 378 17.22 14.15 17.25
N PRO A 379 16.23 14.28 18.17
CA PRO A 379 14.81 14.27 17.82
C PRO A 379 14.42 15.30 16.75
N ALA A 380 15.01 16.49 16.77
CA ALA A 380 14.66 17.55 15.83
C ALA A 380 15.10 17.21 14.40
N THR A 381 16.30 16.64 14.24
CA THR A 381 16.81 16.20 12.93
C THR A 381 15.95 15.07 12.36
N ILE A 382 15.61 14.07 13.19
CA ILE A 382 14.79 12.94 12.76
C ILE A 382 13.39 13.40 12.36
N LEU A 383 12.79 14.29 13.14
CA LEU A 383 11.48 14.85 12.83
C LEU A 383 11.50 15.58 11.48
N ALA A 384 12.48 16.46 11.24
CA ALA A 384 12.61 17.17 9.98
C ALA A 384 12.73 16.21 8.78
N ASP A 385 13.54 15.17 8.92
CA ASP A 385 13.72 14.16 7.87
C ASP A 385 12.45 13.33 7.62
N LEU A 386 11.74 12.91 8.68
CA LEU A 386 10.49 12.17 8.57
C LEU A 386 9.38 13.01 7.94
N LEU A 387 9.27 14.29 8.31
CA LEU A 387 8.31 15.22 7.71
C LEU A 387 8.61 15.41 6.22
N GLY A 388 9.87 15.67 5.85
CA GLY A 388 10.26 15.79 4.44
C GLY A 388 10.00 14.52 3.64
N PHE A 389 10.30 13.36 4.23
CA PHE A 389 10.03 12.06 3.63
C PHE A 389 8.53 11.83 3.40
N LEU A 390 7.70 11.96 4.44
CA LEU A 390 6.25 11.72 4.35
C LEU A 390 5.53 12.76 3.50
N GLN A 391 6.00 14.01 3.45
CA GLN A 391 5.49 15.04 2.54
C GLN A 391 5.66 14.62 1.08
N GLN A 392 6.83 14.07 0.71
CA GLN A 392 7.05 13.55 -0.64
C GLN A 392 6.13 12.36 -0.94
N ARG A 393 5.90 11.47 0.04
CA ARG A 393 5.00 10.32 -0.12
C ARG A 393 3.54 10.76 -0.28
N LEU A 394 3.09 11.75 0.47
CA LEU A 394 1.74 12.32 0.33
C LEU A 394 1.53 12.95 -1.05
N ARG A 395 2.52 13.67 -1.58
CA ARG A 395 2.48 14.17 -2.97
C ARG A 395 2.36 13.03 -3.99
N THR A 396 3.09 11.93 -3.79
CA THR A 396 2.99 10.74 -4.66
C THR A 396 1.60 10.12 -4.56
N LEU A 397 1.05 9.96 -3.35
CA LEU A 397 -0.30 9.44 -3.13
C LEU A 397 -1.37 10.29 -3.83
N LEU A 398 -1.28 11.63 -3.74
CA LEU A 398 -2.22 12.52 -4.43
C LEU A 398 -2.17 12.32 -5.96
N ALA A 399 -0.99 12.12 -6.54
CA ALA A 399 -0.84 11.83 -7.97
C ALA A 399 -1.40 10.44 -8.33
N GLU A 400 -1.17 9.42 -7.50
CA GLU A 400 -1.75 8.07 -7.67
C GLU A 400 -3.28 8.08 -7.59
N LEU A 401 -3.86 9.01 -6.81
CA LEU A 401 -5.30 9.26 -6.75
C LEU A 401 -5.85 10.01 -7.98
N GLY A 402 -5.01 10.35 -8.96
CA GLY A 402 -5.41 10.99 -10.22
C GLY A 402 -5.60 12.50 -10.13
N LEU A 403 -4.99 13.18 -9.14
CA LEU A 403 -5.04 14.63 -9.04
C LEU A 403 -4.00 15.26 -9.98
N ASP A 404 -4.39 16.37 -10.61
CA ASP A 404 -3.50 17.12 -11.50
C ASP A 404 -2.36 17.79 -10.71
N TYR A 405 -1.18 17.91 -11.33
CA TYR A 405 0.05 18.36 -10.67
C TYR A 405 -0.09 19.73 -9.99
N ASP A 406 -0.85 20.64 -10.60
CA ASP A 406 -1.04 22.00 -10.12
C ASP A 406 -2.05 22.07 -8.97
N ILE A 407 -3.05 21.18 -8.94
CA ILE A 407 -3.93 20.98 -7.78
C ILE A 407 -3.12 20.44 -6.62
N ILE A 408 -2.26 19.44 -6.87
CA ILE A 408 -1.34 18.89 -5.86
C ILE A 408 -0.48 20.01 -5.29
N ASP A 409 0.16 20.81 -6.15
CA ASP A 409 0.97 21.93 -5.71
C ASP A 409 0.13 22.99 -4.98
N ALA A 410 -1.11 23.26 -5.38
CA ALA A 410 -1.98 24.24 -4.74
C ALA A 410 -2.38 23.82 -3.32
N VAL A 411 -2.77 22.56 -3.09
CA VAL A 411 -3.10 22.06 -1.74
C VAL A 411 -1.85 21.83 -0.90
N ALA A 412 -0.69 21.58 -1.54
CA ALA A 412 0.59 21.42 -0.85
C ALA A 412 1.34 22.75 -0.62
N ALA A 413 0.93 23.85 -1.25
CA ALA A 413 1.62 25.14 -1.23
C ALA A 413 1.38 25.97 0.05
N GLU A 414 0.54 25.48 0.98
CA GLU A 414 0.51 25.99 2.35
C GLU A 414 1.86 25.76 3.10
N ALA A 415 2.74 24.91 2.57
CA ALA A 415 4.02 24.56 3.15
C ALA A 415 5.12 25.63 2.88
N GLN A 416 5.03 26.79 3.54
CA GLN A 416 6.26 27.43 4.02
C GLN A 416 6.84 26.67 5.23
N GLU A 417 5.99 25.90 5.93
CA GLU A 417 6.35 24.98 7.02
C GLU A 417 5.97 23.54 6.61
N PRO A 418 6.92 22.59 6.50
CA PRO A 418 6.65 21.18 6.18
C PRO A 418 5.61 20.51 7.11
N ALA A 419 5.45 21.04 8.33
CA ALA A 419 4.51 20.53 9.32
C ALA A 419 3.04 20.68 8.89
N THR A 420 2.65 21.75 8.18
CA THR A 420 1.22 22.05 7.93
C THR A 420 0.53 20.95 7.11
N LEU A 421 1.22 20.35 6.13
CA LEU A 421 0.64 19.31 5.27
C LEU A 421 0.36 18.00 6.03
N LEU A 422 1.18 17.70 7.03
CA LEU A 422 1.11 16.46 7.79
C LEU A 422 0.34 16.63 9.11
N GLN A 423 -0.26 17.80 9.37
CA GLN A 423 -1.19 17.96 10.50
C GLN A 423 -2.51 17.21 10.28
N ASP A 424 -2.93 17.04 9.03
CA ASP A 424 -4.01 16.13 8.68
C ASP A 424 -3.88 15.71 7.21
N PRO A 425 -3.23 14.56 6.93
CA PRO A 425 -3.10 14.06 5.56
C PRO A 425 -4.45 13.78 4.87
N VAL A 426 -5.49 13.45 5.64
CA VAL A 426 -6.83 13.15 5.11
C VAL A 426 -7.50 14.43 4.61
N ASP A 427 -7.34 15.53 5.37
CA ASP A 427 -7.80 16.86 4.97
C ASP A 427 -7.23 17.29 3.61
N VAL A 428 -5.92 17.10 3.41
CA VAL A 428 -5.25 17.46 2.15
C VAL A 428 -5.84 16.69 0.96
N VAL A 429 -6.09 15.39 1.13
CA VAL A 429 -6.73 14.55 0.11
C VAL A 429 -8.15 15.02 -0.16
N CYS A 430 -8.91 15.39 0.88
CA CYS A 430 -10.26 15.92 0.75
C CYS A 430 -10.28 17.20 -0.11
N ARG A 431 -9.44 18.19 0.22
CA ARG A 431 -9.32 19.45 -0.52
C ARG A 431 -8.90 19.23 -1.97
N GLY A 432 -7.93 18.34 -2.21
CA GLY A 432 -7.47 18.00 -3.55
C GLY A 432 -8.55 17.35 -4.42
N ARG A 433 -9.25 16.34 -3.89
CA ARG A 433 -10.38 15.69 -4.60
C ARG A 433 -11.51 16.67 -4.89
N LEU A 434 -11.79 17.59 -3.98
CA LEU A 434 -12.81 18.60 -4.17
C LEU A 434 -12.47 19.54 -5.34
N LEU A 435 -11.22 20.04 -5.40
CA LEU A 435 -10.76 20.86 -6.52
C LEU A 435 -10.77 20.09 -7.85
N GLN A 436 -10.36 18.82 -7.85
CA GLN A 436 -10.38 17.98 -9.05
C GLN A 436 -11.80 17.79 -9.59
N ARG A 437 -12.78 17.53 -8.71
CA ARG A 437 -14.21 17.44 -9.08
C ARG A 437 -14.72 18.77 -9.65
N LEU A 438 -14.34 19.89 -9.03
CA LEU A 438 -14.77 21.21 -9.48
C LEU A 438 -14.15 21.60 -10.83
N ARG A 439 -12.90 21.18 -11.10
CA ARG A 439 -12.26 21.30 -12.40
C ARG A 439 -13.01 20.52 -13.48
N GLY A 440 -13.33 19.24 -13.21
CA GLY A 440 -14.05 18.38 -14.15
C GLY A 440 -15.45 18.89 -14.53
N SER A 441 -16.09 19.68 -13.65
CA SER A 441 -17.39 20.32 -13.91
C SER A 441 -17.30 21.72 -14.52
N GLY A 442 -16.09 22.26 -14.72
CA GLY A 442 -15.85 23.62 -15.22
C GLY A 442 -16.06 24.73 -14.19
N GLY A 443 -16.44 24.41 -12.94
CA GLY A 443 -16.70 25.40 -11.89
C GLY A 443 -15.44 26.04 -11.29
N LEU A 444 -14.25 25.45 -11.51
CA LEU A 444 -13.01 25.94 -10.89
C LEU A 444 -12.48 27.20 -11.59
N ALA A 445 -12.59 27.27 -12.92
CA ALA A 445 -11.96 28.34 -13.71
C ALA A 445 -12.45 29.76 -13.35
N PRO A 446 -13.76 30.01 -13.17
CA PRO A 446 -14.25 31.34 -12.74
C PRO A 446 -13.71 31.75 -11.37
N ILE A 447 -13.70 30.82 -10.40
CA ILE A 447 -13.18 31.06 -9.05
C ILE A 447 -11.68 31.36 -9.11
N GLN A 448 -10.95 30.54 -9.86
CA GLN A 448 -9.50 30.65 -10.02
C GLN A 448 -9.09 32.02 -10.56
N ALA A 449 -9.73 32.50 -11.64
CA ALA A 449 -9.40 33.79 -12.23
C ALA A 449 -9.51 34.95 -11.23
N VAL A 450 -10.59 34.95 -10.44
CA VAL A 450 -10.90 36.01 -9.48
C VAL A 450 -10.00 35.94 -8.25
N VAL A 451 -9.82 34.75 -7.67
CA VAL A 451 -8.98 34.56 -6.48
C VAL A 451 -7.51 34.83 -6.81
N GLN A 452 -7.02 34.43 -7.99
CA GLN A 452 -5.64 34.73 -8.41
C GLN A 452 -5.39 36.23 -8.56
N ARG A 453 -6.35 36.98 -9.12
CA ARG A 453 -6.24 38.44 -9.24
C ARG A 453 -6.19 39.10 -7.86
N ALA A 454 -7.06 38.68 -6.95
CA ALA A 454 -7.06 39.16 -5.57
C ALA A 454 -5.76 38.83 -4.83
N ALA A 455 -5.26 37.59 -4.98
CA ALA A 455 -4.02 37.14 -4.34
C ALA A 455 -2.81 37.97 -4.79
N ARG A 456 -2.64 38.21 -6.10
CA ARG A 456 -1.55 39.05 -6.65
C ARG A 456 -1.59 40.49 -6.14
N LEU A 457 -2.78 41.06 -5.99
CA LEU A 457 -2.93 42.42 -5.46
C LEU A 457 -2.67 42.45 -3.95
N ALA A 458 -3.13 41.45 -3.21
CA ALA A 458 -2.93 41.31 -1.77
C ALA A 458 -1.45 41.20 -1.36
N GLU A 459 -0.54 40.81 -2.26
CA GLU A 459 0.92 40.84 -2.02
C GLU A 459 1.47 42.26 -1.80
N LYS A 460 0.74 43.29 -2.26
CA LYS A 460 1.10 44.70 -2.04
C LYS A 460 0.64 45.22 -0.67
N GLY A 461 -0.08 44.40 0.10
CA GLY A 461 -0.51 44.69 1.47
C GLY A 461 0.30 43.94 2.51
N ASP A 462 0.00 44.19 3.78
CA ASP A 462 0.71 43.65 4.96
C ASP A 462 -0.14 42.67 5.80
N LEU A 463 -1.36 42.36 5.35
CA LEU A 463 -2.28 41.48 6.07
C LEU A 463 -1.76 40.03 6.11
N GLN A 464 -1.68 39.49 7.32
CA GLN A 464 -1.14 38.16 7.58
C GLN A 464 -2.05 37.07 6.99
N ARG A 465 -1.48 35.95 6.53
CA ARG A 465 -2.20 34.89 5.82
C ARG A 465 -3.26 34.15 6.65
N HIS A 466 -3.20 34.23 7.97
CA HIS A 466 -4.16 33.60 8.90
C HIS A 466 -5.37 34.49 9.23
N GLN A 467 -5.38 35.76 8.79
CA GLN A 467 -6.45 36.71 9.08
C GLN A 467 -7.60 36.56 8.06
N CYS A 468 -8.58 35.70 8.37
CA CYS A 468 -9.71 35.41 7.48
C CYS A 468 -11.00 36.19 7.78
N ASN A 469 -11.02 36.99 8.86
CA ASN A 469 -12.19 37.74 9.29
C ASN A 469 -12.06 39.22 8.89
N PRO A 470 -12.92 39.73 7.98
CA PRO A 470 -12.80 41.11 7.51
C PRO A 470 -13.04 42.14 8.61
N LYS A 471 -13.80 41.81 9.66
CA LYS A 471 -14.09 42.74 10.78
C LYS A 471 -12.84 43.17 11.56
N ASP A 472 -11.77 42.39 11.47
CA ASP A 472 -10.55 42.65 12.22
C ASP A 472 -9.59 43.58 11.46
N CYS A 473 -9.85 43.87 10.18
CA CYS A 473 -8.89 44.56 9.31
C CYS A 473 -9.50 45.47 8.23
N VAL A 474 -10.82 45.48 8.06
CA VAL A 474 -11.51 46.32 7.07
C VAL A 474 -12.39 47.35 7.78
N ASP A 475 -12.27 48.62 7.37
CA ASP A 475 -13.06 49.74 7.87
C ASP A 475 -14.05 50.23 6.79
N ALA A 476 -15.34 50.00 7.03
CA ALA A 476 -16.40 50.40 6.10
C ALA A 476 -16.56 51.92 5.96
N SER A 477 -16.06 52.73 6.90
CA SER A 477 -16.13 54.19 6.84
C SER A 477 -15.23 54.79 5.74
N LEU A 478 -14.26 54.01 5.25
CA LEU A 478 -13.31 54.40 4.21
C LEU A 478 -13.81 54.08 2.78
N PHE A 479 -14.96 53.42 2.62
CA PHE A 479 -15.49 53.05 1.32
C PHE A 479 -15.88 54.26 0.47
N LYS A 480 -15.56 54.20 -0.82
CA LYS A 480 -15.85 55.24 -1.82
C LYS A 480 -16.78 54.75 -2.93
N SER A 481 -16.98 53.44 -3.05
CA SER A 481 -17.90 52.80 -3.99
C SER A 481 -18.85 51.82 -3.26
N PRO A 482 -20.13 51.70 -3.68
CA PRO A 482 -21.07 50.73 -3.11
C PRO A 482 -20.63 49.27 -3.31
N VAL A 483 -19.79 49.01 -4.32
CA VAL A 483 -19.27 47.66 -4.60
C VAL A 483 -18.33 47.19 -3.49
N GLU A 484 -17.61 48.10 -2.82
CA GLU A 484 -16.75 47.76 -1.66
C GLU A 484 -17.58 47.17 -0.51
N GLY A 485 -18.76 47.72 -0.25
CA GLY A 485 -19.70 47.21 0.74
C GLY A 485 -20.30 45.85 0.37
N THR A 486 -20.55 45.63 -0.92
CA THR A 486 -21.05 44.34 -1.43
C THR A 486 -20.01 43.24 -1.26
N VAL A 487 -18.75 43.52 -1.61
CA VAL A 487 -17.62 42.59 -1.40
C VAL A 487 -17.43 42.31 0.10
N LEU A 488 -17.47 43.35 0.96
CA LEU A 488 -17.37 43.16 2.41
C LEU A 488 -18.45 42.21 2.94
N ALA A 489 -19.72 42.40 2.57
CA ALA A 489 -20.83 41.57 3.03
C ALA A 489 -20.65 40.09 2.63
N SER A 490 -20.16 39.83 1.42
CA SER A 490 -19.84 38.48 0.97
C SER A 490 -18.67 37.88 1.75
N LEU A 491 -17.60 38.64 2.02
CA LEU A 491 -16.48 38.16 2.84
C LEU A 491 -16.90 37.87 4.28
N GLU A 492 -17.82 38.64 4.85
CA GLU A 492 -18.41 38.38 6.16
C GLU A 492 -19.22 37.09 6.17
N ALA A 493 -19.96 36.79 5.10
CA ALA A 493 -20.70 35.53 4.95
C ALA A 493 -19.78 34.32 4.77
N LEU A 494 -18.61 34.50 4.13
CA LEU A 494 -17.59 33.46 3.96
C LEU A 494 -16.75 33.22 5.23
N ALA A 495 -16.60 34.22 6.09
CA ALA A 495 -15.78 34.12 7.31
C ALA A 495 -16.12 32.90 8.20
N PRO A 496 -17.39 32.56 8.53
CA PRO A 496 -17.70 31.35 9.29
C PRO A 496 -17.37 30.07 8.51
N LEU A 497 -17.52 30.05 7.18
CA LEU A 497 -17.21 28.89 6.34
C LEU A 497 -15.70 28.63 6.28
N SER A 498 -14.88 29.69 6.26
CA SER A 498 -13.41 29.57 6.32
C SER A 498 -12.88 29.01 7.65
N ARG A 499 -13.73 28.89 8.68
CA ARG A 499 -13.40 28.26 9.96
C ARG A 499 -13.80 26.77 10.01
N ALA A 500 -14.77 26.37 9.20
CA ALA A 500 -15.20 24.97 9.09
C ALA A 500 -14.21 24.21 8.19
N ARG A 501 -13.29 23.48 8.83
CA ARG A 501 -12.26 22.66 8.15
C ARG A 501 -12.71 21.22 8.00
N ASP A 502 -13.83 21.03 7.34
CA ASP A 502 -14.40 19.74 6.98
C ASP A 502 -14.94 19.78 5.54
N GLN A 503 -15.36 18.63 5.02
CA GLN A 503 -15.80 18.52 3.64
C GLN A 503 -16.99 19.44 3.30
N ASP A 504 -18.00 19.54 4.18
CA ASP A 504 -19.17 20.42 3.97
C ASP A 504 -18.75 21.89 3.99
N GLY A 505 -17.89 22.27 4.93
CA GLY A 505 -17.29 23.59 5.04
C GLY A 505 -16.56 23.99 3.77
N TYR A 506 -15.73 23.11 3.22
CA TYR A 506 -14.99 23.37 1.98
C TYR A 506 -15.91 23.48 0.76
N GLU A 507 -16.90 22.61 0.62
CA GLU A 507 -17.87 22.67 -0.49
C GLU A 507 -18.67 23.96 -0.45
N ARG A 508 -19.13 24.39 0.73
CA ARG A 508 -19.85 25.64 0.92
C ARG A 508 -18.96 26.86 0.71
N LEU A 509 -17.71 26.81 1.14
CA LEU A 509 -16.74 27.88 0.92
C LEU A 509 -16.44 28.05 -0.58
N LEU A 510 -16.21 26.97 -1.33
CA LEU A 510 -16.05 27.03 -2.79
C LEU A 510 -17.31 27.56 -3.48
N THR A 511 -18.49 27.12 -3.05
CA THR A 511 -19.76 27.61 -3.59
C THR A 511 -19.89 29.12 -3.39
N GLY A 512 -19.59 29.60 -2.17
CA GLY A 512 -19.62 31.02 -1.86
C GLY A 512 -18.57 31.84 -2.62
N LEU A 513 -17.36 31.31 -2.81
CA LEU A 513 -16.33 31.92 -3.68
C LEU A 513 -16.82 32.01 -5.14
N GLY A 514 -17.53 31.00 -5.63
CA GLY A 514 -18.21 31.01 -6.93
C GLY A 514 -19.24 32.14 -7.04
N MET A 515 -20.08 32.32 -6.02
CA MET A 515 -21.08 33.39 -5.99
C MET A 515 -20.48 34.79 -5.87
N LEU A 516 -19.30 34.92 -5.25
CA LEU A 516 -18.55 36.17 -5.14
C LEU A 516 -17.84 36.56 -6.45
N SER A 517 -17.63 35.61 -7.37
CA SER A 517 -16.86 35.83 -8.59
C SER A 517 -17.43 36.97 -9.49
N PRO A 518 -18.75 37.05 -9.76
CA PRO A 518 -19.33 38.18 -10.50
C PRO A 518 -19.17 39.53 -9.79
N GLN A 519 -19.36 39.57 -8.46
CA GLN A 519 -19.25 40.81 -7.68
C GLN A 519 -17.81 41.36 -7.69
N LEU A 520 -16.82 40.48 -7.67
CA LEU A 520 -15.42 40.89 -7.80
C LEU A 520 -15.07 41.31 -9.23
N GLN A 521 -15.69 40.71 -10.23
CA GLN A 521 -15.56 41.20 -11.60
C GLN A 521 -16.08 42.63 -11.72
N ASP A 522 -17.24 42.95 -11.11
CA ASP A 522 -17.76 44.32 -11.04
C ASP A 522 -16.85 45.25 -10.22
N PHE A 523 -16.30 44.77 -9.10
CA PHE A 523 -15.32 45.51 -8.29
C PHE A 523 -14.10 45.92 -9.11
N PHE A 524 -13.66 45.07 -10.02
CA PHE A 524 -12.45 45.31 -10.80
C PHE A 524 -12.69 46.07 -12.10
N ASP A 525 -13.74 45.70 -12.84
CA ASP A 525 -13.94 46.09 -14.24
C ASP A 525 -15.37 46.59 -14.52
N GLY A 526 -16.22 46.75 -13.49
CA GLY A 526 -17.60 47.24 -13.60
C GLY A 526 -17.72 48.77 -13.71
N GLU A 527 -18.97 49.24 -13.83
CA GLU A 527 -19.30 50.67 -13.96
C GLU A 527 -18.81 51.49 -12.75
N ASP A 528 -18.95 50.92 -11.55
CA ASP A 528 -18.45 51.48 -10.27
C ASP A 528 -17.11 50.87 -9.83
N SER A 529 -16.26 50.48 -10.80
CA SER A 529 -14.98 49.80 -10.53
C SER A 529 -14.07 50.57 -9.59
N VAL A 530 -13.34 49.80 -8.78
CA VAL A 530 -12.58 50.28 -7.65
C VAL A 530 -11.09 50.26 -8.00
N MET A 531 -10.46 51.44 -8.03
CA MET A 531 -9.01 51.53 -8.15
C MET A 531 -8.33 51.08 -6.84
N VAL A 532 -7.86 49.83 -6.81
CA VAL A 532 -7.22 49.23 -5.63
C VAL A 532 -6.00 50.04 -5.16
N MET A 533 -5.18 50.52 -6.08
CA MET A 533 -4.03 51.38 -5.79
C MET A 533 -4.46 52.85 -5.64
N ALA A 534 -5.34 53.12 -4.68
CA ALA A 534 -5.83 54.47 -4.41
C ALA A 534 -4.68 55.43 -4.01
N PRO A 535 -4.79 56.74 -4.35
CA PRO A 535 -3.82 57.75 -3.89
C PRO A 535 -3.79 57.91 -2.38
N ASP A 536 -4.98 57.82 -1.75
CA ASP A 536 -5.14 57.85 -0.30
C ASP A 536 -4.60 56.54 0.31
N PRO A 537 -3.59 56.60 1.20
CA PRO A 537 -2.95 55.42 1.76
C PRO A 537 -3.89 54.57 2.61
N ASP A 538 -4.87 55.17 3.30
CA ASP A 538 -5.79 54.46 4.19
C ASP A 538 -6.84 53.71 3.35
N VAL A 539 -7.39 54.37 2.32
CA VAL A 539 -8.29 53.73 1.36
C VAL A 539 -7.59 52.60 0.60
N ARG A 540 -6.35 52.81 0.18
CA ARG A 540 -5.54 51.77 -0.49
C ARG A 540 -5.34 50.56 0.42
N ARG A 541 -4.94 50.78 1.67
CA ARG A 541 -4.75 49.69 2.64
C ARG A 541 -6.05 48.92 2.87
N ASN A 542 -7.16 49.63 3.03
CA ASN A 542 -8.47 49.02 3.24
C ASN A 542 -8.91 48.11 2.07
N ARG A 543 -8.69 48.56 0.83
CA ARG A 543 -8.95 47.77 -0.39
C ARG A 543 -8.03 46.56 -0.52
N LEU A 544 -6.75 46.72 -0.18
CA LEU A 544 -5.81 45.60 -0.13
C LEU A 544 -6.22 44.57 0.94
N ASN A 545 -6.76 45.02 2.08
CA ASN A 545 -7.25 44.13 3.13
C ASN A 545 -8.48 43.34 2.67
N LEU A 546 -9.44 43.93 1.94
CA LEU A 546 -10.55 43.18 1.33
C LEU A 546 -10.05 42.02 0.45
N LEU A 547 -9.08 42.30 -0.43
CA LEU A 547 -8.51 41.28 -1.31
C LEU A 547 -7.66 40.25 -0.57
N ALA A 548 -6.96 40.67 0.48
CA ALA A 548 -6.16 39.79 1.32
C ALA A 548 -7.02 38.85 2.16
N VAL A 549 -8.15 39.32 2.70
CA VAL A 549 -9.13 38.46 3.39
C VAL A 549 -9.68 37.41 2.45
N LEU A 550 -10.07 37.77 1.22
CA LEU A 550 -10.49 36.80 0.21
C LEU A 550 -9.43 35.74 -0.06
N ARG A 551 -8.18 36.17 -0.31
CA ARG A 551 -7.04 35.26 -0.50
C ARG A 551 -6.90 34.33 0.69
N ASN A 552 -6.97 34.85 1.92
CA ASN A 552 -6.80 34.07 3.14
C ASN A 552 -7.93 33.05 3.35
N GLN A 553 -9.17 33.43 3.04
CA GLN A 553 -10.30 32.51 3.05
C GLN A 553 -10.13 31.41 1.99
N ALA A 554 -9.65 31.73 0.79
CA ALA A 554 -9.37 30.74 -0.24
C ALA A 554 -8.17 29.82 0.10
N LEU A 555 -7.16 30.33 0.81
CA LEU A 555 -5.99 29.56 1.27
C LEU A 555 -6.37 28.41 2.20
N VAL A 556 -7.52 28.48 2.88
CA VAL A 556 -8.07 27.35 3.66
C VAL A 556 -8.30 26.11 2.79
N ILE A 557 -8.60 26.29 1.51
CA ILE A 557 -8.76 25.21 0.52
C ILE A 557 -7.43 24.94 -0.16
N ALA A 558 -6.83 25.94 -0.79
CA ALA A 558 -5.57 25.81 -1.52
C ALA A 558 -4.94 27.16 -1.86
N ASP A 559 -3.66 27.16 -2.23
CA ASP A 559 -3.03 28.31 -2.87
C ASP A 559 -3.39 28.37 -4.36
N PHE A 560 -4.45 29.11 -4.68
CA PHE A 560 -4.93 29.29 -6.05
C PHE A 560 -3.90 29.92 -6.98
N SER A 561 -2.83 30.56 -6.48
CA SER A 561 -1.75 31.08 -7.33
C SER A 561 -0.94 29.97 -8.03
N ARG A 562 -1.03 28.73 -7.53
CA ARG A 562 -0.35 27.56 -8.09
C ARG A 562 -1.16 26.81 -9.14
N LEU A 563 -2.46 27.06 -9.22
CA LEU A 563 -3.31 26.44 -10.24
C LEU A 563 -2.97 26.99 -11.63
N SER A 564 -2.67 26.09 -12.56
CA SER A 564 -2.64 26.38 -13.99
C SER A 564 -4.05 26.36 -14.57
N GLY A 565 -4.26 27.15 -15.62
CA GLY A 565 -5.55 27.28 -16.31
C GLY A 565 -5.78 26.16 -17.31
#